data_AF-I2QIF2-F1
#
_entry.id   AF-I2QIF2-F1
#
_cell.length_a   1.000
_cell.length_b   1.000
_cell.length_c   1.000
_cell.angle_alpha   90.00
_cell.angle_beta   90.00
_cell.angle_gamma   90.00
#
_symmetry.space_group_name_H-M   'P 1'
#
loop_
_entity.id
_entity.type
_entity.pdbx_description
1 polymer ?
#
loop_
_entity_poly.entity_id
_entity_poly.type
_entity_poly.pdbx_seq_one_letter_code
_entity_poly.pdbx_strand_id
1 'polypeptide(L)'
;MNDLHTWLSQQHHGLRTFRIFQQKLETLGRDDPEQRGLCRLLSGLVSSYVDTFDEAPLPVEVADGAYHRLLTLVASLDLEGDTSRRLADINRVATCELWH
;
A
#
# COMPACT_ATOMS: atom_id res chain seq x y z
N MET A 1 6.39 -14.25 3.33
CA MET A 1 5.02 -13.69 3.26
C MET A 1 5.00 -12.46 4.14
N ASN A 2 5.00 -11.27 3.54
CA ASN A 2 5.28 -9.98 4.18
C ASN A 2 4.34 -9.69 5.37
N ASP A 3 4.88 -9.29 6.53
CA ASP A 3 4.11 -8.92 7.73
C ASP A 3 3.05 -7.85 7.44
N LEU A 4 3.31 -6.97 6.46
CA LEU A 4 2.34 -6.00 5.97
C LEU A 4 1.13 -6.66 5.30
N HIS A 5 1.34 -7.68 4.46
CA HIS A 5 0.25 -8.41 3.80
C HIS A 5 -0.58 -9.19 4.82
N THR A 6 0.08 -9.87 5.76
CA THR A 6 -0.58 -10.63 6.82
C THR A 6 -1.48 -9.72 7.64
N TRP A 7 -0.96 -8.56 8.07
CA TRP A 7 -1.77 -7.58 8.78
C TRP A 7 -2.92 -7.04 7.90
N LEU A 8 -2.62 -6.63 6.67
CA LEU A 8 -3.58 -5.99 5.78
C LEU A 8 -4.77 -6.91 5.51
N SER A 9 -4.54 -8.19 5.22
CA SER A 9 -5.60 -9.17 4.89
C SER A 9 -6.65 -9.38 5.98
N GLN A 10 -6.37 -8.98 7.22
CA GLN A 10 -7.27 -9.11 8.37
C GLN A 10 -8.09 -7.83 8.63
N GLN A 11 -7.91 -6.78 7.83
CA GLN A 11 -8.54 -5.49 8.07
C GLN A 11 -9.84 -5.31 7.29
N HIS A 12 -10.65 -4.34 7.72
CA HIS A 12 -11.80 -3.86 6.95
C HIS A 12 -11.37 -2.85 5.88
N HIS A 13 -12.13 -2.72 4.79
CA HIS A 13 -11.81 -1.83 3.65
C HIS A 13 -12.07 -0.32 3.92
N GLY A 14 -12.12 0.14 5.17
CA GLY A 14 -12.38 1.55 5.50
C GLY A 14 -11.12 2.43 5.44
N LEU A 15 -11.28 3.76 5.29
CA LEU A 15 -10.17 4.73 5.23
C LEU A 15 -9.18 4.65 6.40
N ARG A 16 -9.68 4.29 7.59
CA ARG A 16 -8.83 4.07 8.76
C ARG A 16 -7.75 3.02 8.51
N THR A 17 -8.06 1.96 7.76
CA THR A 17 -7.09 0.91 7.41
C THR A 17 -5.95 1.47 6.57
N PHE A 18 -6.26 2.29 5.58
CA PHE A 18 -5.27 2.95 4.72
C PHE A 18 -4.34 3.88 5.52
N ARG A 19 -4.90 4.63 6.49
CA ARG A 19 -4.10 5.47 7.40
C ARG A 19 -3.16 4.67 8.31
N ILE A 20 -3.65 3.57 8.88
CA ILE A 20 -2.79 2.69 9.72
C ILE A 20 -1.72 2.03 8.85
N PHE A 21 -2.05 1.67 7.61
CA PHE A 21 -1.09 1.13 6.66
C PHE A 21 0.05 2.12 6.37
N GLN A 22 -0.25 3.42 6.16
CA GLN A 22 0.78 4.45 6.01
C GLN A 22 1.72 4.53 7.22
N GLN A 23 1.18 4.49 8.45
CA GLN A 23 2.01 4.48 9.67
C GLN A 23 2.94 3.26 9.76
N LYS A 24 2.45 2.09 9.31
CA LYS A 24 3.26 0.88 9.23
C LYS A 24 4.37 0.99 8.18
N LEU A 25 4.09 1.59 7.03
CA LEU A 25 5.10 1.86 6.00
C LEU A 25 6.16 2.86 6.48
N GLU A 26 5.76 3.90 7.22
CA GLU A 26 6.71 4.85 7.82
C GLU A 26 7.64 4.16 8.81
N THR A 27 7.07 3.29 9.66
CA THR A 27 7.86 2.48 10.62
C THR A 27 8.82 1.55 9.87
N LEU A 28 8.32 0.81 8.88
CA LEU A 28 9.15 -0.10 8.08
C LEU A 28 10.27 0.64 7.35
N GLY A 29 9.99 1.75 6.67
CA GLY A 29 11.01 2.51 5.93
C GLY A 29 12.01 3.23 6.83
N ARG A 30 11.68 3.43 8.11
CA ARG A 30 12.62 3.93 9.12
C ARG A 30 13.54 2.81 9.59
N ASP A 31 12.97 1.65 9.91
CA ASP A 31 13.67 0.52 10.53
C ASP A 31 14.46 -0.31 9.49
N ASP A 32 14.05 -0.29 8.22
CA ASP A 32 14.74 -0.91 7.06
C ASP A 32 15.01 0.14 5.95
N PRO A 33 16.21 0.75 5.95
CA PRO A 33 16.59 1.76 4.95
C PRO A 33 16.58 1.25 3.51
N GLU A 34 16.78 -0.04 3.25
CA GLU A 34 16.78 -0.59 1.89
C GLU A 34 15.38 -0.58 1.28
N GLN A 35 14.34 -0.66 2.12
CA GLN A 35 12.93 -0.64 1.71
C GLN A 35 12.33 0.76 1.69
N ARG A 36 13.07 1.79 2.13
CA ARG A 36 12.53 3.15 2.30
C ARG A 36 11.93 3.72 1.02
N GLY A 37 12.53 3.44 -0.14
CA GLY A 37 12.02 3.89 -1.44
C GLY A 37 10.65 3.30 -1.75
N LEU A 38 10.53 1.98 -1.62
CA LEU A 38 9.27 1.25 -1.83
C LEU A 38 8.20 1.70 -0.82
N CYS A 39 8.56 1.86 0.45
CA CYS A 39 7.65 2.34 1.49
C CYS A 39 7.10 3.73 1.16
N ARG A 40 7.95 4.66 0.69
CA ARG A 40 7.48 6.00 0.30
C ARG A 40 6.56 5.97 -0.91
N LEU A 41 6.82 5.13 -1.90
CA LEU A 41 5.95 5.01 -3.06
C LEU A 41 4.59 4.43 -2.68
N LEU A 42 4.56 3.39 -1.85
CA LEU A 42 3.32 2.84 -1.32
C LEU A 42 2.55 3.86 -0.47
N SER A 43 3.25 4.63 0.37
CA SER A 43 2.62 5.70 1.15
C SER A 43 1.99 6.75 0.24
N GLY A 44 2.67 7.16 -0.83
CA GLY A 44 2.15 8.12 -1.81
C GLY A 44 0.91 7.61 -2.55
N LEU A 45 0.93 6.35 -2.99
CA LEU A 45 -0.22 5.67 -3.61
C LEU A 45 -1.45 5.72 -2.70
N VAL A 46 -1.25 5.40 -1.42
CA VAL A 46 -2.33 5.38 -0.43
C VAL A 46 -2.76 6.78 -0.01
N SER A 47 -1.84 7.75 0.07
CA SER A 47 -2.15 9.16 0.35
C SER A 47 -3.13 9.72 -0.66
N SER A 48 -2.89 9.53 -1.96
CA SER A 48 -3.79 10.01 -3.01
C SER A 48 -5.23 9.50 -2.83
N TYR A 49 -5.39 8.22 -2.45
CA TYR A 49 -6.70 7.65 -2.14
C TYR A 49 -7.32 8.24 -0.86
N VAL A 50 -6.54 8.36 0.22
CA VAL A 50 -7.04 8.92 1.48
C VAL A 50 -7.47 10.38 1.29
N ASP A 51 -6.65 11.19 0.63
CA ASP A 51 -6.91 12.62 0.41
C ASP A 51 -8.17 12.85 -0.43
N THR A 52 -8.43 11.98 -1.42
CA THR A 52 -9.63 12.06 -2.26
C THR A 52 -10.93 11.82 -1.47
N PHE A 53 -10.90 10.89 -0.51
CA PHE A 53 -12.10 10.43 0.20
C PHE A 53 -12.16 10.89 1.66
N ASP A 54 -11.23 11.72 2.14
CA ASP A 54 -11.28 12.26 3.51
C ASP A 54 -12.48 13.20 3.71
N GLU A 55 -12.80 13.99 2.69
CA GLU A 55 -13.89 14.99 2.74
C GLU A 55 -15.16 14.55 2.00
N ALA A 56 -15.14 13.40 1.34
CA ALA A 56 -16.23 12.90 0.51
C ALA A 56 -16.77 11.55 1.03
N PRO A 57 -18.07 11.26 0.86
CA PRO A 57 -18.59 9.94 1.17
C PRO A 57 -17.89 8.90 0.29
N LEU A 58 -17.21 7.94 0.91
CA LEU A 58 -16.58 6.82 0.23
C LEU A 58 -17.63 5.76 -0.12
N PRO A 59 -17.92 5.49 -1.42
CA PRO A 59 -18.80 4.40 -1.80
C PRO A 59 -18.19 3.05 -1.42
N VAL A 60 -19.02 2.12 -0.96
CA VAL A 60 -18.56 0.80 -0.46
C VAL A 60 -17.86 0.01 -1.57
N GLU A 61 -18.34 0.11 -2.81
CA GLU A 61 -17.77 -0.57 -3.98
C GLU A 61 -16.37 -0.04 -4.31
N VAL A 62 -16.17 1.28 -4.16
CA VAL A 62 -14.85 1.91 -4.35
C VAL A 62 -13.91 1.48 -3.22
N ALA A 63 -14.41 1.44 -1.98
CA ALA A 63 -13.65 1.00 -0.82
C ALA A 63 -13.16 -0.43 -0.97
N ASP A 64 -14.07 -1.34 -1.33
CA ASP A 64 -13.78 -2.76 -1.50
C ASP A 64 -12.81 -2.99 -2.67
N GLY A 65 -13.01 -2.31 -3.80
CA GLY A 65 -12.12 -2.38 -4.95
C GLY A 65 -10.70 -1.87 -4.65
N ALA A 66 -10.58 -0.71 -4.01
CA ALA A 66 -9.29 -0.14 -3.62
C ALA A 66 -8.56 -1.05 -2.61
N TYR A 67 -9.28 -1.63 -1.66
CA TYR A 67 -8.71 -2.55 -0.68
C TYR A 67 -8.19 -3.83 -1.34
N HIS A 68 -8.96 -4.45 -2.24
CA HIS A 68 -8.51 -5.65 -2.97
C HIS A 68 -7.30 -5.36 -3.88
N ARG A 69 -7.27 -4.20 -4.55
CA ARG A 69 -6.12 -3.76 -5.36
C ARG A 69 -4.87 -3.60 -4.49
N LEU A 70 -4.99 -2.92 -3.34
CA LEU A 70 -3.88 -2.76 -2.41
C LEU A 70 -3.40 -4.11 -1.85
N LEU A 71 -4.33 -4.98 -1.44
CA LEU A 71 -4.01 -6.29 -0.91
C LEU A 71 -3.25 -7.15 -1.94
N THR A 72 -3.72 -7.17 -3.19
CA THR A 72 -3.09 -7.88 -4.30
C THR A 72 -1.71 -7.31 -4.62
N LEU A 73 -1.58 -5.97 -4.64
CA LEU A 73 -0.31 -5.31 -4.86
C LEU A 73 0.70 -5.74 -3.80
N VAL A 74 0.37 -5.59 -2.51
CA VAL A 74 1.25 -5.92 -1.39
C VAL A 74 1.60 -7.41 -1.35
N ALA A 75 0.66 -8.29 -1.71
CA ALA A 75 0.92 -9.73 -1.84
C ALA A 75 1.98 -10.05 -2.92
N SER A 76 2.04 -9.23 -3.97
CA SER A 76 2.96 -9.43 -5.10
C SER A 76 4.38 -8.92 -4.85
N LEU A 77 4.59 -8.10 -3.81
CA LEU A 77 5.88 -7.51 -3.52
C LEU A 77 6.80 -8.53 -2.84
N ASP A 78 8.04 -8.55 -3.28
CA ASP A 78 9.10 -9.36 -2.69
C ASP A 78 10.17 -8.45 -2.08
N LEU A 79 10.06 -8.21 -0.77
CA LEU A 79 11.00 -7.37 -0.04
C LEU A 79 12.39 -8.00 0.06
N GLU A 80 12.49 -9.33 -0.01
CA GLU A 80 13.74 -10.06 0.08
C GLU A 80 14.36 -10.36 -1.30
N GLY A 81 13.67 -9.94 -2.36
CA GLY A 81 14.11 -10.10 -3.74
C GLY A 81 15.41 -9.36 -4.04
N ASP A 82 16.10 -9.79 -5.10
CA ASP A 82 17.31 -9.14 -5.60
C ASP A 82 17.04 -7.71 -6.14
N THR A 83 18.11 -7.00 -6.53
CA THR A 83 17.98 -5.62 -7.04
C THR A 83 17.06 -5.51 -8.26
N SER A 84 17.06 -6.50 -9.15
CA SER A 84 16.18 -6.50 -10.33
C SER A 84 14.73 -6.65 -9.90
N ARG A 85 14.46 -7.54 -8.94
CA ARG A 85 13.12 -7.74 -8.38
C ARG A 85 12.63 -6.50 -7.65
N ARG A 86 13.47 -5.87 -6.82
CA ARG A 86 13.14 -4.62 -6.10
C ARG A 86 12.80 -3.49 -7.07
N LEU A 87 13.57 -3.34 -8.16
CA LEU A 87 13.26 -2.35 -9.20
C LEU A 87 11.92 -2.64 -9.90
N ALA A 88 11.64 -3.90 -10.20
CA ALA A 88 10.37 -4.30 -10.80
C ALA A 88 9.18 -4.01 -9.87
N ASP A 89 9.33 -4.26 -8.57
CA ASP A 89 8.30 -3.99 -7.57
C ASP A 89 8.09 -2.48 -7.35
N ILE A 90 9.16 -1.69 -7.34
CA ILE A 90 9.09 -0.21 -7.36
C ILE A 90 8.28 0.28 -8.56
N ASN A 91 8.58 -0.21 -9.77
CA ASN A 91 7.87 0.19 -10.99
C ASN A 91 6.40 -0.23 -10.94
N ARG A 92 6.09 -1.42 -10.41
CA ARG A 92 4.71 -1.89 -10.26
C ARG A 92 3.91 -0.96 -9.36
N VAL A 93 4.47 -0.55 -8.22
CA VAL A 93 3.82 0.40 -7.30
C VAL A 93 3.64 1.75 -7.98
N ALA A 94 4.66 2.25 -8.69
CA ALA A 94 4.63 3.56 -9.34
C ALA A 94 3.54 3.68 -10.44
N THR A 95 3.16 2.58 -11.07
CA THR A 95 2.10 2.53 -12.10
C THR A 95 0.74 2.11 -11.55
N CYS A 96 0.63 1.81 -10.25
CA CYS A 96 -0.61 1.34 -9.66
C CYS A 96 -1.53 2.51 -9.32
N GLU A 97 -2.83 2.29 -9.47
CA GLU A 97 -3.88 3.21 -9.02
C GLU A 97 -4.88 2.42 -8.18
N LEU A 98 -5.27 2.97 -7.03
CA LEU A 98 -6.22 2.29 -6.13
C LEU A 98 -7.66 2.48 -6.58
N TRP A 99 -7.96 3.58 -7.26
CA TRP A 99 -9.32 3.96 -7.65
C TRP A 99 -9.26 4.69 -8.98
N HIS A 100 -10.13 4.29 -9.91
CA HIS A 100 -10.45 4.88 -11.21
C HIS A 100 -11.56 4.04 -11.84
#